data_AF-A0A382LVS4-F1
#
_entry.id   AF-A0A382LVS4-F1
#
_cell.length_a   1.000
_cell.length_b   1.000
_cell.length_c   1.000
_cell.angle_alpha   90.00
_cell.angle_beta   90.00
_cell.angle_gamma   90.00
#
_symmetry.space_group_name_H-M   'P 1'
#
loop_
_entity.id
_entity.type
_entity.pdbx_description
1 polymer ?
#
loop_
_entity_poly.entity_id
_entity_poly.type
_entity_poly.pdbx_seq_one_letter_code
_entity_poly.pdbx_strand_id
1 'polypeptide(L)'
;RFIVGNTDTYSEFMNIVKKTSTLQKENLFKYFHEHKNYYEVSNTIFQQEPNVKEELNRLYWALALARLKYNLKNTNQFELLDELLKNDLISAPAFKGIQSSLSFLSKVRLFLHCNQKGSHRDVMSYEVREKIAESMGYGVKEFFHKYFYEAAYPLKKYSRNIFWESVTPDTQKTKNLSKNFAVNSQHQIILDKDPTTMFSENPIRIFKIFSWVSEKNYYLSYPIVRSIEHHVDQMCPIFISKDDQKEVQLCFKRVVNGKYFSKSLRLLHEFGLLENFYIPEFKNICGLLQDIYVHHFPTDIHVLAALDILNGLEINENADPFLRNLYHSIRDKTALKLAVLLHDIGKGIRTPGQNEELLGARLVPKILGNLGYTKNSRRVNDVSFLVEKHLMM
;
A
#
# COMPACT_ATOMS: atom_id res chain seq x y z
N ARG A 1 -28.40 7.57 14.93
CA ARG A 1 -29.45 6.60 15.32
C ARG A 1 -30.18 7.15 16.52
N PHE A 2 -31.51 7.20 16.46
CA PHE A 2 -32.33 7.41 17.64
C PHE A 2 -32.32 6.13 18.48
N ILE A 3 -31.92 6.22 19.75
CA ILE A 3 -31.88 5.09 20.67
C ILE A 3 -33.12 5.15 21.58
N VAL A 4 -33.31 6.29 22.23
CA VAL A 4 -34.44 6.58 23.12
C VAL A 4 -34.55 8.11 23.28
N GLY A 5 -35.71 8.63 23.67
CA GLY A 5 -35.92 10.06 23.98
C GLY A 5 -37.11 10.66 23.24
N ASN A 6 -37.05 11.97 22.95
CA ASN A 6 -38.07 12.68 22.18
C ASN A 6 -37.73 12.64 20.67
N THR A 7 -38.68 12.17 19.85
CA THR A 7 -38.52 12.00 18.41
C THR A 7 -38.48 13.32 17.64
N ASP A 8 -39.18 14.34 18.12
CA ASP A 8 -39.24 15.66 17.48
C ASP A 8 -37.92 16.39 17.66
N THR A 9 -37.37 16.39 18.88
CA THR A 9 -36.04 16.94 19.17
C THR A 9 -34.95 16.25 18.33
N TYR A 10 -35.02 14.92 18.20
CA TYR A 10 -34.09 14.18 17.34
C TYR A 10 -34.23 14.60 15.87
N SER A 11 -35.45 14.72 15.37
CA SER A 11 -35.73 15.11 13.99
C SER A 11 -35.26 16.55 13.70
N GLU A 12 -35.50 17.47 14.63
CA GLU A 12 -35.02 18.84 14.57
C GLU A 12 -33.48 18.90 14.54
N PHE A 13 -32.82 18.19 15.47
CA PHE A 13 -31.36 18.07 15.49
C PHE A 13 -30.80 17.55 14.17
N MET A 14 -31.37 16.46 13.63
CA MET A 14 -30.92 15.88 12.36
C MET A 14 -31.13 16.84 11.19
N ASN A 15 -32.22 17.62 11.17
CA ASN A 15 -32.46 18.65 10.16
C ASN A 15 -31.45 19.79 10.25
N ILE A 16 -31.12 20.26 11.46
CA ILE A 16 -30.08 21.27 11.70
C ILE A 16 -28.73 20.75 11.19
N VAL A 17 -28.33 19.54 11.60
CA VAL A 17 -27.07 18.92 11.17
C VAL A 17 -27.02 18.83 9.65
N LYS A 18 -28.09 18.34 8.99
CA LYS A 18 -28.14 18.23 7.53
C LYS A 18 -28.00 19.59 6.83
N LYS A 19 -28.72 20.61 7.30
CA LYS A 19 -28.65 21.97 6.75
C LYS A 19 -27.24 22.55 6.91
N THR A 20 -26.67 22.46 8.10
CA THR A 20 -25.32 22.97 8.40
C THR A 20 -24.26 22.22 7.61
N SER A 21 -24.30 20.89 7.52
CA SER A 21 -23.35 20.10 6.72
C SER A 21 -23.41 20.44 5.24
N THR A 22 -24.60 20.77 4.71
CA THR A 22 -24.76 21.19 3.31
C THR A 22 -24.15 22.57 3.08
N LEU A 23 -24.42 23.53 3.97
CA LEU A 23 -23.88 24.89 3.90
C LEU A 23 -22.35 24.93 4.09
N GLN A 24 -21.81 24.07 4.97
CA GLN A 24 -20.39 24.01 5.28
C GLN A 24 -19.62 23.00 4.43
N LYS A 25 -20.25 22.42 3.39
CA LYS A 25 -19.67 21.32 2.61
C LYS A 25 -18.28 21.69 2.09
N GLU A 26 -18.14 22.82 1.42
CA GLU A 26 -16.85 23.27 0.85
C GLU A 26 -15.78 23.51 1.93
N ASN A 27 -16.15 24.13 3.05
CA ASN A 27 -15.25 24.36 4.18
C ASN A 27 -14.77 23.05 4.80
N LEU A 28 -15.66 22.06 4.93
CA LEU A 28 -15.30 20.72 5.40
C LEU A 28 -14.34 20.04 4.42
N PHE A 29 -14.61 20.07 3.11
CA PHE A 29 -13.70 19.52 2.11
C PHE A 29 -12.31 20.17 2.17
N LYS A 30 -12.25 21.50 2.32
CA LYS A 30 -11.00 22.23 2.51
C LYS A 30 -10.26 21.77 3.77
N TYR A 31 -10.97 21.68 4.90
CA TYR A 31 -10.40 21.20 6.17
C TYR A 31 -9.85 19.77 6.03
N PHE A 32 -10.59 18.85 5.42
CA PHE A 32 -10.11 17.49 5.17
C PHE A 32 -8.89 17.46 4.25
N HIS A 33 -8.86 18.31 3.22
CA HIS A 33 -7.72 18.43 2.32
C HIS A 33 -6.46 18.95 3.03
N GLU A 34 -6.60 19.94 3.93
CA GLU A 34 -5.49 20.44 4.75
C GLU A 34 -4.88 19.35 5.65
N HIS A 35 -5.68 18.36 6.06
CA HIS A 35 -5.27 17.23 6.88
C HIS A 35 -4.95 15.95 6.08
N LYS A 36 -4.75 16.06 4.76
CA LYS A 36 -4.43 14.91 3.88
C LYS A 36 -3.22 14.09 4.33
N ASN A 37 -2.27 14.72 5.01
CA ASN A 37 -1.07 14.07 5.55
C ASN A 37 -1.41 12.98 6.58
N TYR A 38 -2.57 13.05 7.23
CA TYR A 38 -3.07 11.99 8.11
C TYR A 38 -3.21 10.64 7.38
N TYR A 39 -3.47 10.69 6.08
CA TYR A 39 -3.61 9.52 5.19
C TYR A 39 -2.35 9.18 4.42
N GLU A 40 -1.29 9.98 4.54
CA GLU A 40 0.00 9.58 4.01
C GLU A 40 0.46 8.33 4.76
N VAL A 41 0.71 7.27 3.99
CA VAL A 41 1.30 6.04 4.51
C VAL A 41 2.81 6.26 4.50
N SER A 42 3.29 7.09 5.43
CA SER A 42 4.66 6.94 5.90
C SER A 42 4.80 5.54 6.51
N ASN A 43 6.03 5.01 6.65
CA ASN A 43 6.27 3.67 7.20
C ASN A 43 5.79 3.48 8.67
N THR A 44 5.07 4.45 9.25
CA THR A 44 4.54 4.53 10.62
C THR A 44 3.44 3.51 10.97
N ILE A 45 3.20 2.49 10.14
CA ILE A 45 2.22 1.43 10.42
C ILE A 45 2.74 0.48 11.49
N PHE A 46 4.04 0.24 11.51
CA PHE A 46 4.67 -0.80 12.31
C PHE A 46 5.33 -0.19 13.55
N GLN A 47 4.53 0.52 14.34
CA GLN A 47 4.98 1.03 15.64
C GLN A 47 5.11 -0.13 16.63
N GLN A 48 6.06 -0.05 17.56
CA GLN A 48 6.22 -1.07 18.59
C GLN A 48 5.04 -1.12 19.55
N GLU A 49 4.48 0.05 19.88
CA GLU A 49 3.29 0.20 20.72
C GLU A 49 2.17 0.93 19.96
N PRO A 50 1.51 0.25 19.00
CA PRO A 50 0.53 0.89 18.14
C PRO A 50 -0.73 1.30 18.90
N ASN A 51 -1.32 2.43 18.50
CA ASN A 51 -2.60 2.91 19.02
C ASN A 51 -3.77 2.44 18.13
N VAL A 52 -4.55 1.47 18.62
CA VAL A 52 -5.64 0.83 17.88
C VAL A 52 -6.79 1.80 17.56
N LYS A 53 -7.01 2.82 18.39
CA LYS A 53 -8.05 3.84 18.12
C LYS A 53 -7.67 4.71 16.93
N GLU A 54 -6.40 5.09 16.81
CA GLU A 54 -5.93 5.87 15.65
C GLU A 54 -6.02 5.09 14.34
N GLU A 55 -5.82 3.78 14.39
CA GLU A 55 -6.05 2.89 13.24
C GLU A 55 -7.50 2.96 12.76
N LEU A 56 -8.46 2.88 13.69
CA LEU A 56 -9.89 2.94 13.39
C LEU A 56 -10.36 4.33 12.96
N ASN A 57 -9.85 5.39 13.58
CA ASN A 57 -10.21 6.79 13.28
C ASN A 57 -9.97 7.14 11.80
N ARG A 58 -8.90 6.61 11.19
CA ARG A 58 -8.60 6.78 9.76
C ARG A 58 -9.76 6.37 8.87
N LEU A 59 -10.34 5.19 9.11
CA LEU A 59 -11.50 4.72 8.37
C LEU A 59 -12.70 5.65 8.63
N TYR A 60 -12.93 6.03 9.88
CA TYR A 60 -14.12 6.79 10.25
C TYR A 60 -14.17 8.15 9.59
N TRP A 61 -13.03 8.84 9.54
CA TRP A 61 -12.90 10.10 8.83
C TRP A 61 -13.05 9.95 7.31
N ALA A 62 -12.52 8.87 6.72
CA ALA A 62 -12.65 8.61 5.28
C ALA A 62 -14.12 8.33 4.91
N LEU A 63 -14.81 7.53 5.71
CA LEU A 63 -16.24 7.24 5.54
C LEU A 63 -17.11 8.48 5.75
N ALA A 64 -16.81 9.32 6.75
CA ALA A 64 -17.53 10.56 6.96
C ALA A 64 -17.42 11.49 5.74
N LEU A 65 -16.22 11.57 5.14
CA LEU A 65 -15.98 12.35 3.94
C LEU A 65 -16.71 11.76 2.72
N ALA A 66 -16.65 10.45 2.50
CA ALA A 66 -17.38 9.78 1.42
C ALA A 66 -18.89 10.03 1.53
N ARG A 67 -19.44 9.96 2.75
CA ARG A 67 -20.84 10.29 3.02
C ARG A 67 -21.19 11.72 2.60
N LEU A 68 -20.33 12.69 2.90
CA LEU A 68 -20.51 14.10 2.51
C LEU A 68 -20.38 14.30 0.99
N LYS A 69 -19.41 13.65 0.34
CA LYS A 69 -19.19 13.72 -1.11
C LYS A 69 -20.41 13.25 -1.87
N TYR A 70 -20.86 12.04 -1.53
CA TYR A 70 -21.90 11.30 -2.26
C TYR A 70 -23.31 11.48 -1.69
N ASN A 71 -23.48 12.34 -0.68
CA ASN A 71 -24.77 12.65 -0.03
C ASN A 71 -25.50 11.39 0.50
N LEU A 72 -24.73 10.47 1.08
CA LEU A 72 -25.23 9.21 1.64
C LEU A 72 -25.85 9.44 3.02
N LYS A 73 -26.82 8.61 3.40
CA LYS A 73 -27.59 8.81 4.66
C LYS A 73 -27.14 7.91 5.79
N ASN A 74 -26.56 6.76 5.49
CA ASN A 74 -26.19 5.79 6.51
C ASN A 74 -25.06 6.34 7.39
N THR A 75 -25.27 6.26 8.71
CA THR A 75 -24.31 6.77 9.71
C THR A 75 -23.52 5.66 10.38
N ASN A 76 -24.07 4.43 10.38
CA ASN A 76 -23.35 3.25 10.81
C ASN A 76 -22.27 2.90 9.77
N GLN A 77 -21.08 2.55 10.23
CA GLN A 77 -19.93 2.29 9.37
C GLN A 77 -20.11 1.04 8.51
N PHE A 78 -20.74 -0.02 9.04
CA PHE A 78 -21.00 -1.24 8.30
C PHE A 78 -22.07 -1.01 7.21
N GLU A 79 -23.18 -0.36 7.56
CA GLU A 79 -24.23 0.00 6.59
C GLU A 79 -23.70 0.92 5.48
N LEU A 80 -22.83 1.87 5.84
CA LEU A 80 -22.21 2.79 4.89
C LEU A 80 -21.22 2.04 3.97
N LEU A 81 -20.45 1.08 4.48
CA LEU A 81 -19.58 0.25 3.66
C LEU A 81 -20.39 -0.59 2.65
N ASP A 82 -21.52 -1.16 3.08
CA ASP A 82 -22.43 -1.87 2.17
C ASP A 82 -23.01 -0.95 1.09
N GLU A 83 -23.39 0.28 1.44
CA GLU A 83 -23.88 1.29 0.50
C GLU A 83 -22.80 1.72 -0.50
N LEU A 84 -21.56 1.91 -0.04
CA LEU A 84 -20.42 2.21 -0.92
C LEU A 84 -20.14 1.07 -1.91
N LEU A 85 -20.23 -0.19 -1.49
CA LEU A 85 -20.06 -1.33 -2.38
C LEU A 85 -21.20 -1.41 -3.42
N LYS A 86 -22.45 -1.26 -2.98
CA LYS A 86 -23.64 -1.31 -3.87
C LYS A 86 -23.62 -0.23 -4.95
N ASN A 87 -23.08 0.94 -4.63
CA ASN A 87 -22.99 2.07 -5.54
C ASN A 87 -21.72 2.05 -6.43
N ASP A 88 -20.95 0.95 -6.41
CA ASP A 88 -19.64 0.87 -7.07
C ASP A 88 -18.74 2.05 -6.71
N LEU A 89 -18.69 2.41 -5.43
CA LEU A 89 -17.79 3.42 -4.88
C LEU A 89 -16.55 2.78 -4.26
N ILE A 90 -16.61 1.51 -3.87
CA ILE A 90 -15.44 0.72 -3.43
C ILE A 90 -15.45 -0.65 -4.08
N SER A 91 -14.26 -1.24 -4.27
CA SER A 91 -14.12 -2.58 -4.82
C SER A 91 -14.52 -3.67 -3.79
N ALA A 92 -14.91 -4.86 -4.28
CA ALA A 92 -15.21 -5.99 -3.40
C ALA A 92 -14.01 -6.42 -2.50
N PRO A 93 -12.75 -6.44 -3.01
CA PRO A 93 -11.57 -6.64 -2.16
C PRO A 93 -11.42 -5.56 -1.08
N ALA A 94 -11.67 -4.29 -1.40
CA ALA A 94 -11.63 -3.20 -0.43
C ALA A 94 -12.70 -3.37 0.65
N PHE A 95 -13.94 -3.69 0.26
CA PHE A 95 -15.03 -3.96 1.19
C PHE A 95 -14.68 -5.09 2.17
N LYS A 96 -14.27 -6.26 1.64
CA LYS A 96 -13.91 -7.42 2.46
C LYS A 96 -12.73 -7.11 3.38
N GLY A 97 -11.69 -6.45 2.84
CA GLY A 97 -10.51 -6.06 3.60
C GLY A 97 -10.83 -5.10 4.75
N ILE A 98 -11.64 -4.07 4.51
CA ILE A 98 -12.10 -3.15 5.55
C ILE A 98 -12.92 -3.89 6.61
N GLN A 99 -13.89 -4.72 6.19
CA GLN A 99 -14.77 -5.43 7.11
C GLN A 99 -13.98 -6.37 8.05
N SER A 100 -13.07 -7.18 7.49
CA SER A 100 -12.21 -8.07 8.27
C SER A 100 -11.30 -7.29 9.22
N SER A 101 -10.70 -6.19 8.74
CA SER A 101 -9.81 -5.34 9.56
C SER A 101 -10.56 -4.65 10.70
N LEU A 102 -11.73 -4.08 10.42
CA LEU A 102 -12.57 -3.42 11.41
C LEU A 102 -13.02 -4.41 12.49
N SER A 103 -13.41 -5.63 12.10
CA SER A 103 -13.77 -6.70 13.03
C SER A 103 -12.59 -7.09 13.93
N PHE A 104 -11.40 -7.33 13.34
CA PHE A 104 -10.21 -7.73 14.08
C PHE A 104 -9.75 -6.64 15.07
N LEU A 105 -9.58 -5.41 14.58
CA LEU A 105 -9.08 -4.30 15.40
C LEU A 105 -10.10 -3.89 16.49
N SER A 106 -11.40 -4.00 16.23
CA SER A 106 -12.42 -3.78 17.27
C SER A 106 -12.33 -4.82 18.38
N LYS A 107 -12.06 -6.09 18.07
CA LYS A 107 -11.85 -7.14 19.06
C LYS A 107 -10.59 -6.91 19.88
N VAL A 108 -9.50 -6.52 19.22
CA VAL A 108 -8.25 -6.12 19.90
C VAL A 108 -8.51 -4.97 20.86
N ARG A 109 -9.18 -3.92 20.40
CA ARG A 109 -9.55 -2.76 21.21
C ARG A 109 -10.42 -3.15 22.40
N LEU A 110 -11.39 -4.05 22.23
CA LEU A 110 -12.18 -4.57 23.34
C LEU A 110 -11.29 -5.20 24.42
N PHE A 111 -10.38 -6.09 24.03
CA PHE A 111 -9.50 -6.75 25.01
C PHE A 111 -8.53 -5.79 25.69
N LEU A 112 -8.03 -4.77 24.99
CA LEU A 112 -7.25 -3.70 25.62
C LEU A 112 -8.06 -3.00 26.72
N HIS A 113 -9.33 -2.66 26.44
CA HIS A 113 -10.22 -2.05 27.43
C HIS A 113 -10.57 -2.98 28.60
N CYS A 114 -10.59 -4.30 28.39
CA CYS A 114 -10.77 -5.27 29.48
C CYS A 114 -9.53 -5.41 30.37
N ASN A 115 -8.33 -5.27 29.81
CA ASN A 115 -7.06 -5.56 30.49
C ASN A 115 -6.32 -4.31 31.01
N GLN A 116 -6.64 -3.11 30.50
CA GLN A 116 -5.99 -1.86 30.90
C GLN A 116 -6.95 -0.92 31.64
N LYS A 117 -6.41 -0.17 32.61
CA LYS A 117 -7.13 0.89 33.34
C LYS A 117 -6.58 2.27 32.92
N GLY A 118 -7.38 3.33 33.10
CA GLY A 118 -6.95 4.71 32.81
C GLY A 118 -7.02 5.11 31.33
N SER A 119 -6.19 6.08 30.93
CA SER A 119 -6.19 6.73 29.61
C SER A 119 -5.49 5.93 28.49
N HIS A 120 -4.68 4.93 28.81
CA HIS A 120 -3.88 4.17 27.83
C HIS A 120 -4.59 2.94 27.24
N ARG A 121 -5.92 2.83 27.35
CA ARG A 121 -6.71 1.65 26.95
C ARG A 121 -6.77 1.35 25.45
N ASP A 122 -6.18 2.20 24.61
CA ASP A 122 -6.16 2.02 23.16
C ASP A 122 -4.75 1.73 22.63
N VAL A 123 -3.74 1.68 23.50
CA VAL A 123 -2.33 1.45 23.11
C VAL A 123 -1.92 0.03 23.46
N MET A 124 -1.41 -0.69 22.45
CA MET A 124 -0.84 -2.02 22.60
C MET A 124 0.57 -1.93 23.21
N SER A 125 0.64 -1.64 24.52
CA SER A 125 1.92 -1.46 25.21
C SER A 125 2.66 -2.78 25.44
N TYR A 126 3.95 -2.69 25.76
CA TYR A 126 4.81 -3.83 26.03
C TYR A 126 4.25 -4.79 27.09
N GLU A 127 3.60 -4.25 28.12
CA GLU A 127 3.11 -4.99 29.28
C GLU A 127 1.84 -5.81 29.00
N VAL A 128 1.09 -5.46 27.96
CA VAL A 128 -0.23 -6.05 27.70
C VAL A 128 -0.29 -6.90 26.45
N ARG A 129 0.57 -6.66 25.46
CA ARG A 129 0.49 -7.34 24.15
C ARG A 129 0.51 -8.86 24.21
N GLU A 130 1.24 -9.47 25.15
CA GLU A 130 1.26 -10.93 25.31
C GLU A 130 -0.12 -11.44 25.76
N LYS A 131 -0.71 -10.78 26.75
CA LYS A 131 -2.06 -11.09 27.24
C LYS A 131 -3.12 -10.87 26.17
N ILE A 132 -2.97 -9.83 25.34
CA ILE A 132 -3.89 -9.56 24.23
C ILE A 132 -3.75 -10.60 23.13
N ALA A 133 -2.53 -10.99 22.77
CA ALA A 133 -2.29 -12.07 21.82
C ALA A 133 -2.92 -13.38 22.31
N GLU A 134 -2.71 -13.74 23.57
CA GLU A 134 -3.31 -14.91 24.21
C GLU A 134 -4.85 -14.83 24.23
N SER A 135 -5.41 -13.69 24.63
CA SER A 135 -6.87 -13.45 24.63
C SER A 135 -7.49 -13.54 23.22
N MET A 136 -6.69 -13.24 22.20
CA MET A 136 -7.07 -13.36 20.78
C MET A 136 -6.88 -14.79 20.25
N GLY A 137 -6.19 -15.67 21.00
CA GLY A 137 -5.94 -17.07 20.64
C GLY A 137 -4.68 -17.29 19.81
N TYR A 138 -3.69 -16.40 19.90
CA TYR A 138 -2.48 -16.42 19.06
C TYR A 138 -1.20 -16.35 19.90
N GLY A 139 -0.10 -16.89 19.37
CA GLY A 139 1.23 -16.54 19.84
C GLY A 139 1.59 -15.10 19.44
N VAL A 140 2.48 -14.43 20.20
CA VAL A 140 2.80 -13.00 20.02
C VAL A 140 3.22 -12.65 18.58
N LYS A 141 4.12 -13.45 17.99
CA LYS A 141 4.60 -13.22 16.62
C LYS A 141 3.48 -13.34 15.57
N GLU A 142 2.65 -14.37 15.70
CA GLU A 142 1.50 -14.57 14.82
C GLU A 142 0.47 -13.45 15.01
N PHE A 143 0.18 -13.07 16.25
CA PHE A 143 -0.72 -11.97 16.56
C PHE A 143 -0.29 -10.67 15.87
N PHE A 144 0.98 -10.29 15.99
CA PHE A 144 1.47 -9.07 15.36
C PHE A 144 1.51 -9.16 13.83
N HIS A 145 1.77 -10.34 13.26
CA HIS A 145 1.65 -10.54 11.81
C HIS A 145 0.21 -10.27 11.36
N LYS A 146 -0.78 -10.84 12.05
CA LYS A 146 -2.20 -10.59 11.77
C LYS A 146 -2.60 -9.13 12.00
N TYR A 147 -2.17 -8.56 13.13
CA TYR A 147 -2.50 -7.18 13.49
C TYR A 147 -1.98 -6.20 12.45
N PHE A 148 -0.70 -6.26 12.09
CA PHE A 148 -0.14 -5.29 11.17
C PHE A 148 -0.45 -5.58 9.71
N TYR A 149 -0.28 -6.83 9.27
CA TYR A 149 -0.32 -7.18 7.84
C TYR A 149 -1.72 -7.56 7.36
N GLU A 150 -2.52 -8.27 8.17
CA GLU A 150 -3.86 -8.70 7.79
C GLU A 150 -4.95 -7.69 8.18
N ALA A 151 -4.69 -6.77 9.13
CA ALA A 151 -5.69 -5.81 9.61
C ALA A 151 -5.29 -4.33 9.46
N ALA A 152 -4.26 -3.85 10.14
CA ALA A 152 -3.93 -2.41 10.15
C ALA A 152 -3.49 -1.89 8.79
N TYR A 153 -2.61 -2.61 8.08
CA TYR A 153 -2.13 -2.22 6.76
C TYR A 153 -3.26 -2.15 5.71
N PRO A 154 -4.10 -3.19 5.52
CA PRO A 154 -5.27 -3.10 4.65
C PRO A 154 -6.23 -1.97 5.03
N LEU A 155 -6.52 -1.78 6.32
CA LEU A 155 -7.40 -0.71 6.78
C LEU A 155 -6.86 0.66 6.40
N LYS A 156 -5.58 0.95 6.65
CA LYS A 156 -4.95 2.21 6.26
C LYS A 156 -4.97 2.40 4.75
N LYS A 157 -4.61 1.38 3.99
CA LYS A 157 -4.60 1.41 2.52
C LYS A 157 -5.97 1.80 1.96
N TYR A 158 -7.02 1.07 2.35
CA TYR A 158 -8.35 1.32 1.81
C TYR A 158 -8.96 2.62 2.34
N SER A 159 -8.70 3.00 3.60
CA SER A 159 -9.14 4.29 4.14
C SER A 159 -8.50 5.48 3.39
N ARG A 160 -7.19 5.38 3.08
CA ARG A 160 -6.48 6.35 2.25
C ARG A 160 -7.10 6.44 0.86
N ASN A 161 -7.45 5.30 0.25
CA ASN A 161 -8.03 5.29 -1.09
C ASN A 161 -9.42 5.96 -1.11
N ILE A 162 -10.30 5.64 -0.16
CA ILE A 162 -11.63 6.29 0.01
C ILE A 162 -11.47 7.81 0.23
N PHE A 163 -10.51 8.20 1.08
CA PHE A 163 -10.23 9.61 1.34
C PHE A 163 -9.85 10.34 0.04
N TRP A 164 -8.88 9.83 -0.72
CA TRP A 164 -8.41 10.46 -1.95
C TRP A 164 -9.48 10.53 -3.02
N GLU A 165 -10.27 9.48 -3.18
CA GLU A 165 -11.43 9.49 -4.07
C GLU A 165 -12.38 10.64 -3.71
N SER A 166 -12.64 10.81 -2.42
CA SER A 166 -13.60 11.80 -1.95
C SER A 166 -13.07 13.23 -2.06
N VAL A 167 -11.79 13.50 -1.75
CA VAL A 167 -11.21 14.86 -1.82
C VAL A 167 -10.73 15.27 -3.22
N THR A 168 -10.50 14.33 -4.14
CA THR A 168 -9.98 14.69 -5.47
C THR A 168 -11.08 15.46 -6.24
N PRO A 169 -10.77 16.68 -6.73
CA PRO A 169 -11.73 17.44 -7.53
C PRO A 169 -11.91 16.77 -8.89
N ASP A 170 -13.01 17.07 -9.59
CA ASP A 170 -13.11 16.68 -10.99
C ASP A 170 -12.00 17.35 -11.78
N THR A 171 -11.33 16.55 -12.61
CA THR A 171 -10.08 16.94 -13.25
C THR A 171 -10.24 16.89 -14.76
N GLN A 172 -9.67 17.88 -15.45
CA GLN A 172 -9.71 17.91 -16.90
C GLN A 172 -8.60 17.00 -17.45
N LYS A 173 -8.94 16.22 -18.48
CA LYS A 173 -7.96 15.49 -19.29
C LYS A 173 -6.99 16.47 -19.94
N THR A 174 -5.69 16.26 -19.76
CA THR A 174 -4.63 17.11 -20.33
C THR A 174 -3.86 16.42 -21.44
N LYS A 175 -3.57 15.12 -21.31
CA LYS A 175 -2.70 14.42 -22.25
C LYS A 175 -3.08 12.95 -22.42
N ASN A 176 -3.02 12.44 -23.65
CA ASN A 176 -3.12 11.00 -23.93
C ASN A 176 -1.80 10.28 -23.65
N LEU A 177 -1.85 9.14 -22.95
CA LEU A 177 -0.71 8.23 -22.78
C LEU A 177 -0.76 7.08 -23.78
N SER A 178 -1.96 6.60 -24.07
CA SER A 178 -2.24 5.53 -25.03
C SER A 178 -3.70 5.62 -25.49
N LYS A 179 -4.16 4.63 -26.29
CA LYS A 179 -5.58 4.50 -26.69
C LYS A 179 -6.56 4.52 -25.50
N ASN A 180 -6.06 4.15 -24.31
CA ASN A 180 -6.87 3.73 -23.19
C ASN A 180 -6.65 4.53 -21.90
N PHE A 181 -5.51 5.22 -21.82
CA PHE A 181 -5.08 5.93 -20.64
C PHE A 181 -4.73 7.36 -21.01
N ALA A 182 -5.13 8.27 -20.13
CA ALA A 182 -4.78 9.67 -20.20
C ALA A 182 -4.23 10.15 -18.86
N VAL A 183 -3.75 11.38 -18.83
CA VAL A 183 -3.34 12.10 -17.62
C VAL A 183 -4.24 13.31 -17.48
N ASN A 184 -4.59 13.64 -16.24
CA ASN A 184 -5.35 14.83 -15.91
C ASN A 184 -4.47 16.00 -15.44
N SER A 185 -5.07 17.14 -15.11
CA SER A 185 -4.38 18.35 -14.61
C SER A 185 -3.62 18.16 -13.29
N GLN A 186 -3.85 17.06 -12.57
CA GLN A 186 -3.25 16.73 -11.28
C GLN A 186 -2.21 15.61 -11.42
N HIS A 187 -1.77 15.32 -12.65
CA HIS A 187 -0.79 14.28 -12.97
C HIS A 187 -1.24 12.87 -12.54
N GLN A 188 -2.54 12.63 -12.45
CA GLN A 188 -3.10 11.29 -12.23
C GLN A 188 -3.36 10.62 -13.57
N ILE A 189 -3.01 9.34 -13.66
CA ILE A 189 -3.40 8.47 -14.74
C ILE A 189 -4.90 8.20 -14.57
N ILE A 190 -5.67 8.50 -15.61
CA ILE A 190 -7.11 8.29 -15.70
C ILE A 190 -7.43 7.34 -16.86
N LEU A 191 -8.62 6.75 -16.80
CA LEU A 191 -9.16 5.97 -17.91
C LEU A 191 -9.75 6.92 -18.96
N ASP A 192 -9.43 6.67 -20.23
CA ASP A 192 -9.98 7.42 -21.35
C ASP A 192 -11.25 6.78 -21.95
N LYS A 193 -11.51 5.52 -21.60
CA LYS A 193 -12.67 4.71 -22.03
C LYS A 193 -13.21 3.91 -20.84
N ASP A 194 -14.39 3.30 -21.01
CA ASP A 194 -15.07 2.50 -19.99
C ASP A 194 -14.12 1.45 -19.34
N PRO A 195 -13.90 1.50 -18.01
CA PRO A 195 -13.01 0.59 -17.28
C PRO A 195 -13.26 -0.90 -17.55
N THR A 196 -14.52 -1.30 -17.69
CA THR A 196 -14.93 -2.73 -17.65
C THR A 196 -14.48 -3.50 -18.89
N THR A 197 -14.47 -2.83 -20.05
CA THR A 197 -14.04 -3.42 -21.34
C THR A 197 -12.52 -3.51 -21.48
N MET A 198 -11.77 -2.77 -20.68
CA MET A 198 -10.38 -2.46 -21.00
C MET A 198 -9.38 -3.46 -20.42
N PHE A 199 -9.70 -4.01 -19.25
CA PHE A 199 -8.82 -4.92 -18.51
C PHE A 199 -9.16 -6.38 -18.72
N SER A 200 -10.40 -6.68 -19.11
CA SER A 200 -10.85 -8.01 -19.56
C SER A 200 -10.20 -8.42 -20.90
N GLU A 201 -9.96 -7.48 -21.81
CA GLU A 201 -9.37 -7.77 -23.14
C GLU A 201 -7.85 -7.99 -23.14
N ASN A 202 -7.11 -7.25 -22.31
CA ASN A 202 -5.64 -7.34 -22.29
C ASN A 202 -5.07 -6.87 -20.93
N PRO A 203 -4.87 -7.80 -19.98
CA PRO A 203 -4.43 -7.46 -18.62
C PRO A 203 -3.02 -6.85 -18.55
N ILE A 204 -2.18 -7.07 -19.56
CA ILE A 204 -0.79 -6.57 -19.58
C ILE A 204 -0.73 -5.04 -19.62
N ARG A 205 -1.79 -4.40 -20.10
CA ARG A 205 -1.92 -2.93 -20.14
C ARG A 205 -1.72 -2.30 -18.76
N ILE A 206 -2.03 -3.01 -17.67
CA ILE A 206 -1.83 -2.51 -16.30
C ILE A 206 -0.35 -2.36 -15.96
N PHE A 207 0.52 -3.26 -16.43
CA PHE A 207 1.95 -3.16 -16.15
C PHE A 207 2.58 -1.88 -16.75
N LYS A 208 2.02 -1.35 -17.84
CA LYS A 208 2.45 -0.08 -18.45
C LYS A 208 2.19 1.13 -17.54
N ILE A 209 1.13 1.08 -16.73
CA ILE A 209 0.79 2.13 -15.77
C ILE A 209 1.96 2.37 -14.81
N PHE A 210 2.51 1.29 -14.26
CA PHE A 210 3.65 1.35 -13.33
C PHE A 210 4.91 1.90 -14.00
N SER A 211 5.18 1.55 -15.25
CA SER A 211 6.28 2.17 -16.01
C SER A 211 6.12 3.69 -16.12
N TRP A 212 4.91 4.18 -16.43
CA TRP A 212 4.66 5.62 -16.51
C TRP A 212 4.77 6.32 -15.14
N VAL A 213 4.32 5.68 -14.06
CA VAL A 213 4.52 6.19 -12.70
C VAL A 213 6.01 6.37 -12.42
N SER A 214 6.82 5.35 -12.71
CA SER A 214 8.27 5.40 -12.50
C SER A 214 8.99 6.43 -13.38
N GLU A 215 8.56 6.60 -14.63
CA GLU A 215 9.24 7.49 -15.58
C GLU A 215 8.85 8.98 -15.40
N LYS A 216 7.60 9.25 -15.00
CA LYS A 216 7.00 10.60 -15.07
C LYS A 216 6.45 11.12 -13.74
N ASN A 217 6.59 10.37 -12.65
CA ASN A 217 6.01 10.69 -11.34
C ASN A 217 4.49 10.84 -11.34
N TYR A 218 3.78 10.17 -12.25
CA TYR A 218 2.33 10.19 -12.23
C TYR A 218 1.75 9.48 -11.00
N TYR A 219 0.52 9.83 -10.65
CA TYR A 219 -0.26 9.19 -9.59
C TYR A 219 -1.36 8.34 -10.20
N LEU A 220 -1.98 7.47 -9.41
CA LEU A 220 -3.15 6.71 -9.85
C LEU A 220 -4.41 7.47 -9.45
N SER A 221 -5.33 7.67 -10.40
CA SER A 221 -6.70 8.03 -10.06
C SER A 221 -7.39 6.84 -9.37
N TYR A 222 -8.39 7.13 -8.55
CA TYR A 222 -9.11 6.06 -7.86
C TYR A 222 -9.83 5.07 -8.79
N PRO A 223 -10.46 5.49 -9.92
CA PRO A 223 -10.98 4.54 -10.89
C PRO A 223 -9.94 3.53 -11.41
N ILE A 224 -8.67 3.96 -11.59
CA ILE A 224 -7.58 3.04 -11.95
C ILE A 224 -7.30 2.06 -10.79
N VAL A 225 -7.22 2.56 -9.56
CA VAL A 225 -6.98 1.73 -8.37
C VAL A 225 -8.05 0.65 -8.24
N ARG A 226 -9.34 1.01 -8.26
CA ARG A 226 -10.45 0.04 -8.21
C ARG A 226 -10.37 -0.96 -9.35
N SER A 227 -10.05 -0.49 -10.55
CA SER A 227 -10.00 -1.37 -11.70
C SER A 227 -8.86 -2.39 -11.60
N ILE A 228 -7.69 -2.00 -11.07
CA ILE A 228 -6.62 -2.95 -10.76
C ILE A 228 -7.10 -3.94 -9.68
N GLU A 229 -7.70 -3.45 -8.59
CA GLU A 229 -8.21 -4.30 -7.50
C GLU A 229 -9.23 -5.35 -7.99
N HIS A 230 -10.11 -4.99 -8.92
CA HIS A 230 -11.11 -5.93 -9.48
C HIS A 230 -10.52 -7.03 -10.35
N HIS A 231 -9.39 -6.77 -11.01
CA HIS A 231 -8.85 -7.68 -12.03
C HIS A 231 -7.54 -8.34 -11.60
N VAL A 232 -6.95 -7.97 -10.47
CA VAL A 232 -5.62 -8.44 -10.05
C VAL A 232 -5.51 -9.97 -10.01
N ASP A 233 -6.57 -10.67 -9.62
CA ASP A 233 -6.63 -12.13 -9.59
C ASP A 233 -6.51 -12.77 -11.00
N GLN A 234 -6.91 -12.03 -12.04
CA GLN A 234 -6.80 -12.44 -13.44
C GLN A 234 -5.39 -12.20 -14.02
N MET A 235 -4.53 -11.47 -13.30
CA MET A 235 -3.16 -11.14 -13.75
C MET A 235 -2.14 -12.19 -13.33
N CYS A 236 -2.57 -13.37 -12.87
CA CYS A 236 -1.67 -14.45 -12.46
C CYS A 236 -0.74 -14.87 -13.63
N PRO A 237 0.57 -15.12 -13.39
CA PRO A 237 1.51 -15.51 -14.45
C PRO A 237 1.05 -16.65 -15.34
N ILE A 238 0.25 -17.58 -14.81
CA ILE A 238 -0.30 -18.73 -15.54
C ILE A 238 -1.25 -18.34 -16.68
N PHE A 239 -1.85 -17.14 -16.62
CA PHE A 239 -2.78 -16.63 -17.63
C PHE A 239 -2.10 -15.75 -18.68
N ILE A 240 -0.78 -15.55 -18.61
CA ILE A 240 -0.03 -14.66 -19.50
C ILE A 240 0.70 -15.47 -20.58
N SER A 241 0.51 -15.11 -21.85
CA SER A 241 1.21 -15.76 -22.97
C SER A 241 2.71 -15.48 -22.95
N LYS A 242 3.51 -16.25 -23.71
CA LYS A 242 4.97 -16.05 -23.77
C LYS A 242 5.37 -14.68 -24.34
N ASP A 243 4.63 -14.15 -25.32
CA ASP A 243 4.95 -12.85 -25.90
C ASP A 243 4.56 -11.71 -24.95
N ASP A 244 3.47 -11.89 -24.24
CA ASP A 244 3.04 -10.97 -23.20
C ASP A 244 4.01 -10.96 -22.01
N GLN A 245 4.59 -12.11 -21.64
CA GLN A 245 5.61 -12.20 -20.60
C GLN A 245 6.83 -11.32 -20.91
N LYS A 246 7.26 -11.25 -22.17
CA LYS A 246 8.37 -10.37 -22.59
C LYS A 246 8.01 -8.91 -22.39
N GLU A 247 6.79 -8.51 -22.77
CA GLU A 247 6.29 -7.14 -22.58
C GLU A 247 6.22 -6.78 -21.08
N VAL A 248 5.78 -7.71 -20.23
CA VAL A 248 5.75 -7.51 -18.77
C VAL A 248 7.16 -7.36 -18.19
N GLN A 249 8.12 -8.19 -18.61
CA GLN A 249 9.54 -8.03 -18.23
C GLN A 249 10.11 -6.67 -18.68
N LEU A 250 9.75 -6.21 -19.88
CA LEU A 250 10.12 -4.87 -20.37
C LEU A 250 9.52 -3.77 -19.49
N CYS A 251 8.26 -3.91 -19.08
CA CYS A 251 7.62 -2.97 -18.15
C CYS A 251 8.36 -2.90 -16.81
N PHE A 252 8.77 -4.05 -16.25
CA PHE A 252 9.55 -4.08 -15.01
C PHE A 252 10.92 -3.40 -15.15
N LYS A 253 11.63 -3.64 -16.26
CA LYS A 253 12.89 -2.94 -16.53
C LYS A 253 12.70 -1.43 -16.60
N ARG A 254 11.61 -0.97 -17.24
CA ARG A 254 11.24 0.45 -17.27
C ARG A 254 10.93 0.98 -15.87
N VAL A 255 10.25 0.19 -15.04
CA VAL A 255 10.01 0.54 -13.62
C VAL A 255 11.33 0.72 -12.87
N VAL A 256 12.25 -0.24 -12.92
CA VAL A 256 13.54 -0.17 -12.21
C VAL A 256 14.42 0.97 -12.74
N ASN A 257 14.41 1.21 -14.06
CA ASN A 257 15.25 2.23 -14.67
C ASN A 257 14.67 3.65 -14.58
N GLY A 258 13.38 3.80 -14.30
CA GLY A 258 12.74 5.10 -14.15
C GLY A 258 13.28 5.91 -12.97
N LYS A 259 13.07 7.23 -13.05
CA LYS A 259 13.55 8.21 -12.06
C LYS A 259 12.82 8.08 -10.71
N TYR A 260 11.57 7.62 -10.71
CA TYR A 260 10.69 7.47 -9.55
C TYR A 260 10.39 5.99 -9.25
N PHE A 261 11.42 5.14 -9.36
CA PHE A 261 11.30 3.69 -9.28
C PHE A 261 10.72 3.20 -7.95
N SER A 262 11.05 3.81 -6.81
CA SER A 262 10.58 3.33 -5.51
C SER A 262 9.07 3.49 -5.36
N LYS A 263 8.51 4.63 -5.82
CA LYS A 263 7.07 4.88 -5.88
C LYS A 263 6.34 3.79 -6.66
N SER A 264 6.88 3.41 -7.81
CA SER A 264 6.27 2.37 -8.64
C SER A 264 6.41 0.98 -8.03
N LEU A 265 7.55 0.64 -7.43
CA LEU A 265 7.75 -0.66 -6.76
C LEU A 265 6.83 -0.81 -5.54
N ARG A 266 6.61 0.28 -4.79
CA ARG A 266 5.62 0.31 -3.70
C ARG A 266 4.22 0.04 -4.19
N LEU A 267 3.79 0.66 -5.30
CA LEU A 267 2.47 0.38 -5.87
C LEU A 267 2.37 -1.07 -6.37
N LEU A 268 3.41 -1.60 -7.02
CA LEU A 268 3.43 -3.01 -7.43
C LEU A 268 3.26 -3.95 -6.24
N HIS A 269 3.94 -3.69 -5.12
CA HIS A 269 3.77 -4.45 -3.89
C HIS A 269 2.39 -4.23 -3.25
N GLU A 270 1.87 -3.01 -3.25
CA GLU A 270 0.57 -2.70 -2.65
C GLU A 270 -0.61 -3.45 -3.33
N PHE A 271 -0.49 -3.66 -4.64
CA PHE A 271 -1.41 -4.51 -5.42
C PHE A 271 -1.00 -5.99 -5.44
N GLY A 272 0.06 -6.38 -4.75
CA GLY A 272 0.57 -7.75 -4.72
C GLY A 272 1.21 -8.24 -6.02
N LEU A 273 1.39 -7.37 -7.02
CA LEU A 273 2.01 -7.70 -8.30
C LEU A 273 3.52 -7.93 -8.17
N LEU A 274 4.18 -7.32 -7.19
CA LEU A 274 5.61 -7.55 -6.97
C LEU A 274 5.85 -9.01 -6.55
N GLU A 275 5.17 -9.45 -5.50
CA GLU A 275 5.36 -10.77 -4.90
C GLU A 275 4.57 -11.90 -5.56
N ASN A 276 3.41 -11.64 -6.18
CA ASN A 276 2.63 -12.70 -6.83
C ASN A 276 3.00 -12.89 -8.30
N PHE A 277 3.66 -11.90 -8.91
CA PHE A 277 4.00 -11.93 -10.33
C PHE A 277 5.50 -11.85 -10.59
N TYR A 278 6.14 -10.73 -10.20
CA TYR A 278 7.51 -10.45 -10.62
C TYR A 278 8.57 -11.26 -9.87
N ILE A 279 8.41 -11.37 -8.55
CA ILE A 279 9.38 -12.00 -7.65
C ILE A 279 8.60 -12.87 -6.65
N PRO A 280 8.18 -14.09 -7.04
CA PRO A 280 7.50 -15.02 -6.14
C PRO A 280 8.22 -15.26 -4.81
N GLU A 281 9.55 -15.27 -4.82
CA GLU A 281 10.38 -15.38 -3.63
C GLU A 281 10.17 -14.23 -2.62
N PHE A 282 9.73 -13.05 -3.08
CA PHE A 282 9.45 -11.88 -2.24
C PHE A 282 8.25 -12.12 -1.31
N LYS A 283 7.32 -13.01 -1.70
CA LYS A 283 6.17 -13.39 -0.88
C LYS A 283 6.58 -13.93 0.49
N ASN A 284 7.74 -14.58 0.56
CA ASN A 284 8.23 -15.19 1.79
C ASN A 284 8.76 -14.18 2.82
N ILE A 285 9.02 -12.94 2.39
CA ILE A 285 9.44 -11.84 3.28
C ILE A 285 8.29 -10.85 3.58
N CYS A 286 7.15 -10.98 2.90
CA CYS A 286 5.95 -10.18 3.13
C CYS A 286 5.41 -10.38 4.55
N GLY A 287 5.33 -9.31 5.34
CA GLY A 287 4.87 -9.38 6.72
C GLY A 287 5.80 -10.19 7.63
N LEU A 288 7.02 -10.52 7.18
CA LEU A 288 8.01 -11.23 7.98
C LEU A 288 8.56 -10.27 9.04
N LEU A 289 7.96 -10.34 10.22
CA LEU A 289 8.42 -9.64 11.40
C LEU A 289 9.78 -10.20 11.82
N GLN A 290 10.78 -9.32 11.77
CA GLN A 290 12.04 -9.53 12.47
C GLN A 290 11.80 -9.31 13.97
N ASP A 291 12.84 -9.38 14.79
CA ASP A 291 12.72 -9.13 16.22
C ASP A 291 11.93 -7.83 16.47
N ILE A 292 10.67 -7.97 16.90
CA ILE A 292 9.67 -6.90 16.97
C ILE A 292 10.14 -5.81 17.94
N TYR A 293 11.05 -6.16 18.85
CA TYR A 293 11.64 -5.25 19.85
C TYR A 293 12.69 -4.31 19.27
N VAL A 294 13.29 -4.66 18.12
CA VAL A 294 14.43 -3.92 17.55
C VAL A 294 14.09 -3.38 16.17
N HIS A 295 13.29 -4.11 15.39
CA HIS A 295 12.98 -3.75 14.02
C HIS A 295 11.67 -2.98 13.91
N HIS A 296 11.75 -1.79 13.33
CA HIS A 296 10.59 -0.93 13.11
C HIS A 296 9.69 -1.43 11.97
N PHE A 297 10.16 -2.31 11.08
CA PHE A 297 9.41 -2.74 9.90
C PHE A 297 9.49 -4.27 9.70
N PRO A 298 8.42 -4.90 9.18
CA PRO A 298 8.54 -6.16 8.47
C PRO A 298 9.55 -6.06 7.33
N THR A 299 10.12 -7.20 6.95
CA THR A 299 11.25 -7.29 6.02
C THR A 299 10.95 -6.68 4.64
N ASP A 300 9.78 -6.96 4.06
CA ASP A 300 9.29 -6.35 2.82
C ASP A 300 9.21 -4.81 2.89
N ILE A 301 8.69 -4.28 3.99
CA ILE A 301 8.54 -2.83 4.20
C ILE A 301 9.90 -2.18 4.43
N HIS A 302 10.82 -2.87 5.11
CA HIS A 302 12.21 -2.45 5.25
C HIS A 302 12.89 -2.31 3.88
N VAL A 303 12.75 -3.31 3.00
CA VAL A 303 13.28 -3.27 1.63
C VAL A 303 12.72 -2.08 0.84
N LEU A 304 11.41 -1.85 0.90
CA LEU A 304 10.78 -0.72 0.21
C LEU A 304 11.20 0.64 0.78
N ALA A 305 11.43 0.73 2.10
CA ALA A 305 11.96 1.92 2.74
C ALA A 305 13.41 2.21 2.31
N ALA A 306 14.25 1.18 2.21
CA ALA A 306 15.61 1.32 1.69
C ALA A 306 15.61 1.81 0.23
N LEU A 307 14.68 1.33 -0.60
CA LEU A 307 14.49 1.80 -1.97
C LEU A 307 14.05 3.27 -2.03
N ASP A 308 13.23 3.74 -1.09
CA ASP A 308 12.86 5.16 -1.02
C ASP A 308 14.05 6.06 -0.69
N ILE A 309 14.88 5.66 0.28
CA ILE A 309 16.12 6.39 0.62
C ILE A 309 17.01 6.47 -0.62
N LEU A 310 17.21 5.33 -1.30
CA LEU A 310 17.98 5.28 -2.54
C LEU A 310 17.37 6.17 -3.64
N ASN A 311 16.04 6.19 -3.78
CA ASN A 311 15.37 7.05 -4.75
C ASN A 311 15.53 8.54 -4.38
N GLY A 312 15.54 8.86 -3.08
CA GLY A 312 15.83 10.20 -2.57
C GLY A 312 17.15 10.75 -3.09
N LEU A 313 18.20 9.92 -3.17
CA LEU A 313 19.49 10.32 -3.76
C LEU A 313 19.41 10.66 -5.26
N GLU A 314 18.42 10.14 -5.99
CA GLU A 314 18.22 10.44 -7.43
C GLU A 314 17.41 11.74 -7.63
N ILE A 315 16.43 12.02 -6.76
CA ILE A 315 15.41 13.05 -7.04
C ILE A 315 15.38 14.23 -6.08
N ASN A 316 15.91 14.08 -4.86
CA ASN A 316 15.90 15.13 -3.84
C ASN A 316 17.20 15.95 -3.93
N GLU A 317 17.08 17.20 -4.34
CA GLU A 317 18.21 18.14 -4.44
C GLU A 317 18.80 18.50 -3.07
N ASN A 318 18.02 18.35 -1.99
CA ASN A 318 18.42 18.62 -0.61
C ASN A 318 18.93 17.36 0.12
N ALA A 319 19.09 16.23 -0.57
CA ALA A 319 19.75 15.06 0.01
C ALA A 319 21.24 15.36 0.30
N ASP A 320 21.88 14.53 1.13
CA ASP A 320 23.30 14.68 1.42
C ASP A 320 24.14 14.77 0.12
N PRO A 321 24.88 15.88 -0.10
CA PRO A 321 25.57 16.11 -1.37
C PRO A 321 26.62 15.05 -1.69
N PHE A 322 27.30 14.50 -0.68
CA PHE A 322 28.31 13.46 -0.87
C PHE A 322 27.67 12.15 -1.33
N LEU A 323 26.64 11.67 -0.62
CA LEU A 323 25.92 10.44 -0.98
C LEU A 323 25.24 10.56 -2.34
N ARG A 324 24.70 11.75 -2.65
CA ARG A 324 24.12 12.03 -3.96
C ARG A 324 25.17 11.97 -5.06
N ASN A 325 26.31 12.66 -4.91
CA ASN A 325 27.39 12.61 -5.89
C ASN A 325 27.93 11.19 -6.09
N LEU A 326 28.09 10.44 -5.00
CA LEU A 326 28.47 9.03 -5.05
C LEU A 326 27.46 8.22 -5.85
N TYR A 327 26.17 8.33 -5.55
CA TYR A 327 25.11 7.62 -6.28
C TYR A 327 25.08 7.97 -7.78
N HIS A 328 25.26 9.24 -8.14
CA HIS A 328 25.33 9.67 -9.54
C HIS A 328 26.60 9.21 -10.26
N SER A 329 27.69 8.91 -9.54
CA SER A 329 28.93 8.35 -10.12
C SER A 329 28.84 6.85 -10.45
N ILE A 330 27.81 6.15 -9.95
CA ILE A 330 27.63 4.71 -10.15
C ILE A 330 27.31 4.41 -11.61
N ARG A 331 28.12 3.55 -12.22
CA ARG A 331 27.99 3.15 -13.64
C ARG A 331 26.72 2.33 -13.91
N ASP A 332 26.41 1.36 -13.06
CA ASP A 332 25.21 0.51 -13.19
C ASP A 332 24.28 0.71 -11.99
N LYS A 333 23.50 1.79 -12.02
CA LYS A 333 22.47 2.07 -11.01
C LYS A 333 21.39 0.99 -10.97
N THR A 334 21.14 0.30 -12.08
CA THR A 334 20.15 -0.79 -12.16
C THR A 334 20.59 -1.96 -11.28
N ALA A 335 21.88 -2.32 -11.30
CA ALA A 335 22.45 -3.34 -10.41
C ALA A 335 22.25 -2.96 -8.94
N LEU A 336 22.55 -1.71 -8.56
CA LEU A 336 22.35 -1.25 -7.18
C LEU A 336 20.87 -1.32 -6.75
N LYS A 337 19.94 -0.82 -7.58
CA LYS A 337 18.51 -0.86 -7.30
C LYS A 337 17.99 -2.29 -7.11
N LEU A 338 18.43 -3.23 -7.96
CA LEU A 338 18.07 -4.65 -7.86
C LEU A 338 18.69 -5.31 -6.62
N ALA A 339 19.93 -4.97 -6.27
CA ALA A 339 20.59 -5.46 -5.07
C ALA A 339 19.83 -5.00 -3.82
N VAL A 340 19.46 -3.72 -3.72
CA VAL A 340 18.65 -3.21 -2.59
C VAL A 340 17.28 -3.89 -2.54
N LEU A 341 16.62 -4.12 -3.69
CA LEU A 341 15.35 -4.85 -3.73
C LEU A 341 15.45 -6.30 -3.24
N LEU A 342 16.64 -6.92 -3.32
CA LEU A 342 16.85 -8.34 -3.05
C LEU A 342 17.74 -8.63 -1.84
N HIS A 343 18.28 -7.61 -1.16
CA HIS A 343 19.31 -7.79 -0.13
C HIS A 343 18.89 -8.76 0.99
N ASP A 344 17.64 -8.65 1.42
CA ASP A 344 17.06 -9.44 2.51
C ASP A 344 16.25 -10.66 2.03
N ILE A 345 16.26 -10.99 0.73
CA ILE A 345 15.39 -12.03 0.16
C ILE A 345 15.63 -13.42 0.77
N GLY A 346 16.86 -13.68 1.25
CA GLY A 346 17.22 -14.94 1.89
C GLY A 346 16.51 -15.20 3.22
N LYS A 347 16.04 -14.15 3.92
CA LYS A 347 15.30 -14.28 5.19
C LYS A 347 14.05 -15.11 5.05
N GLY A 348 13.38 -15.04 3.89
CA GLY A 348 12.15 -15.78 3.62
C GLY A 348 12.33 -17.28 3.46
N ILE A 349 13.55 -17.77 3.26
CA ILE A 349 13.83 -19.20 3.05
C ILE A 349 14.82 -19.80 4.05
N ARG A 350 15.41 -18.99 4.93
CA ARG A 350 16.45 -19.48 5.85
C ARG A 350 15.88 -20.44 6.89
N THR A 351 16.65 -21.47 7.21
CA THR A 351 16.45 -22.29 8.41
C THR A 351 17.50 -21.96 9.47
N PRO A 352 17.29 -22.35 10.75
CA PRO A 352 18.26 -22.09 11.82
C PRO A 352 19.66 -22.60 11.46
N GLY A 353 20.68 -21.75 11.64
CA GLY A 353 22.07 -22.05 11.32
C GLY A 353 22.50 -21.75 9.88
N GLN A 354 21.59 -21.28 9.02
CA GLN A 354 21.92 -20.82 7.67
C GLN A 354 22.12 -19.30 7.60
N ASN A 355 23.07 -18.89 6.76
CA ASN A 355 23.38 -17.50 6.45
C ASN A 355 22.42 -16.98 5.36
N GLU A 356 21.62 -15.98 5.70
CA GLU A 356 20.57 -15.43 4.84
C GLU A 356 21.14 -14.68 3.63
N GLU A 357 22.27 -14.00 3.77
CA GLU A 357 22.97 -13.28 2.72
C GLU A 357 23.51 -14.24 1.63
N LEU A 358 24.03 -15.41 2.03
CA LEU A 358 24.49 -16.45 1.10
C LEU A 358 23.31 -17.08 0.36
N LEU A 359 22.20 -17.33 1.06
CA LEU A 359 20.98 -17.86 0.46
C LEU A 359 20.36 -16.87 -0.53
N GLY A 360 20.28 -15.59 -0.16
CA GLY A 360 19.79 -14.52 -1.02
C GLY A 360 20.59 -14.41 -2.30
N ALA A 361 21.93 -14.39 -2.20
CA ALA A 361 22.83 -14.30 -3.35
C ALA A 361 22.64 -15.47 -4.35
N ARG A 362 22.35 -16.68 -3.86
CA ARG A 362 22.08 -17.87 -4.69
C ARG A 362 20.75 -17.80 -5.45
N LEU A 363 19.77 -17.04 -4.94
CA LEU A 363 18.47 -16.87 -5.61
C LEU A 363 18.53 -15.85 -6.76
N VAL A 364 19.43 -14.87 -6.67
CA VAL A 364 19.54 -13.74 -7.61
C VAL A 364 19.57 -14.17 -9.08
N PRO A 365 20.38 -15.15 -9.54
CA PRO A 365 20.44 -15.50 -10.96
C PRO A 365 19.09 -15.97 -11.52
N LYS A 366 18.36 -16.77 -10.74
CA LYS A 366 17.02 -17.26 -11.11
C LYS A 366 16.02 -16.11 -11.16
N ILE A 367 15.98 -15.28 -10.10
CA ILE A 367 15.07 -14.13 -10.00
C ILE A 367 15.31 -13.17 -11.17
N LEU A 368 16.56 -12.77 -11.40
CA LEU A 368 16.91 -11.85 -12.49
C LEU A 368 16.65 -12.45 -13.87
N GLY A 369 16.83 -13.76 -14.04
CA GLY A 369 16.42 -14.49 -15.25
C GLY A 369 14.92 -14.33 -15.54
N ASN A 370 14.08 -14.54 -14.53
CA ASN A 370 12.63 -14.39 -14.63
C ASN A 370 12.18 -12.95 -14.91
N LEU A 371 12.94 -11.96 -14.43
CA LEU A 371 12.75 -10.53 -14.71
C LEU A 371 13.33 -10.10 -16.08
N GLY A 372 13.87 -11.03 -16.86
CA GLY A 372 14.37 -10.81 -18.22
C GLY A 372 15.80 -10.28 -18.30
N TYR A 373 16.60 -10.36 -17.23
CA TYR A 373 18.02 -9.96 -17.23
C TYR A 373 18.97 -11.09 -17.66
N THR A 374 18.58 -11.89 -18.65
CA THR A 374 19.30 -13.10 -19.09
C THR A 374 20.57 -12.83 -19.91
N LYS A 375 20.71 -11.64 -20.52
CA LYS A 375 21.82 -11.33 -21.45
C LYS A 375 23.06 -10.69 -20.81
N ASN A 376 22.96 -10.25 -19.55
CA ASN A 376 24.04 -9.51 -18.89
C ASN A 376 24.55 -10.29 -17.67
N SER A 377 25.44 -11.26 -17.91
CA SER A 377 26.05 -12.08 -16.86
C SER A 377 26.79 -11.24 -15.82
N ARG A 378 27.44 -10.15 -16.24
CA ARG A 378 28.12 -9.22 -15.32
C ARG A 378 27.16 -8.60 -14.31
N ARG A 379 26.03 -8.05 -14.77
CA ARG A 379 25.03 -7.45 -13.85
C ARG A 379 24.50 -8.48 -12.86
N VAL A 380 24.22 -9.70 -13.32
CA VAL A 380 23.73 -10.77 -12.44
C VAL A 380 24.76 -11.06 -11.35
N ASN A 381 26.04 -11.18 -11.71
CA ASN A 381 27.12 -11.40 -10.76
C ASN A 381 27.29 -10.22 -9.78
N ASP A 382 27.23 -8.99 -10.28
CA ASP A 382 27.34 -7.78 -9.44
C ASP A 382 26.18 -7.72 -8.42
N VAL A 383 24.94 -8.02 -8.84
CA VAL A 383 23.80 -8.07 -7.91
C VAL A 383 23.95 -9.21 -6.90
N SER A 384 24.35 -10.41 -7.34
CA SER A 384 24.60 -11.53 -6.43
C SER A 384 25.65 -11.18 -5.38
N PHE A 385 26.75 -10.55 -5.80
CA PHE A 385 27.82 -10.12 -4.90
C PHE A 385 27.34 -9.07 -3.88
N LEU A 386 26.62 -8.05 -4.34
CA LEU A 386 26.09 -7.01 -3.46
C LEU A 386 25.08 -7.58 -2.44
N VAL A 387 24.22 -8.51 -2.85
CA VAL A 387 23.31 -9.21 -1.93
C VAL A 387 24.09 -10.07 -0.94
N GLU A 388 25.15 -10.75 -1.36
CA GLU A 388 25.98 -11.56 -0.45
C GLU A 388 26.69 -10.71 0.62
N LYS A 389 27.10 -9.49 0.28
CA LYS A 389 27.92 -8.62 1.13
C LYS A 389 27.15 -7.52 1.86
N HIS A 390 25.82 -7.49 1.77
CA HIS A 390 25.01 -6.39 2.29
C HIS A 390 25.06 -6.18 3.82
N LEU A 391 25.54 -7.18 4.59
CA LEU A 391 25.75 -7.06 6.04
C LEU A 391 27.18 -6.65 6.41
N MET A 392 28.14 -6.74 5.46
CA MET A 392 29.55 -6.40 5.67
C MET A 392 29.87 -4.97 5.26
N MET A 393 29.05 -4.40 4.37
CA MET A 393 29.14 -3.04 3.84
C MET A 393 28.04 -2.18 4.48
#